data_AF-A0A8C5F065-F1
#
_entry.id   AF-A0A8C5F065-F1
#
_cell.length_a   1.000
_cell.length_b   1.000
_cell.length_c   1.000
_cell.angle_alpha   90.00
_cell.angle_beta   90.00
_cell.angle_gamma   90.00
#
_symmetry.space_group_name_H-M   'P 1'
#
loop_
_entity.id
_entity.type
_entity.pdbx_description
1 polymer ?
#
loop_
_entity_poly.entity_id
_entity_poly.type
_entity_poly.pdbx_seq_one_letter_code
_entity_poly.pdbx_strand_id
1 'polypeptide(L)'
;MDGPSSYTVGTMSERFDCHYCRDPLHGKKYVQKEGRHCCVKCFEKFCANTCIECKKPIGADAKELHFKNRYWHDNCFRCFKCYTSLVNEPFMLKENNKVWCSSCSSTEGANKCKGCFKAIIAGDQNVEYKKSFWHKECFTCSQCKQVIGTGSFFPKGDDIYCVSCHEHKFAKLCFKCKKAITSGGITYQEQPWHSECFVCTGCSKQIGGKRFTAVEDQYYCVDCYKTFVAKKCAGCKNPITGFGRGSTVVSHEGQSWHDYCFKCTKCSRPLANRRFVYHNEQIYCADCPHRL
;
A
#
# COMPACT_ATOMS: atom_id res chain seq x y z
N MET A 1 -30.24 -50.37 97.33
CA MET A 1 -29.07 -50.69 98.18
C MET A 1 -28.25 -51.75 97.44
N ASP A 2 -27.82 -51.50 96.21
CA ASP A 2 -26.69 -50.63 95.84
C ASP A 2 -25.33 -51.27 96.15
N GLY A 3 -24.60 -51.56 95.08
CA GLY A 3 -23.21 -51.98 95.10
C GLY A 3 -22.76 -52.32 93.67
N PRO A 4 -22.21 -51.37 92.91
CA PRO A 4 -21.86 -51.58 91.51
C PRO A 4 -20.54 -52.35 91.38
N SER A 5 -20.51 -53.31 90.46
CA SER A 5 -19.27 -53.72 89.81
C SER A 5 -18.96 -52.69 88.73
N SER A 6 -17.83 -51.98 88.86
CA SER A 6 -17.41 -51.04 87.83
C SER A 6 -15.89 -51.04 87.66
N TYR A 7 -15.35 -52.02 86.94
CA TYR A 7 -14.09 -51.80 86.22
C TYR A 7 -14.12 -52.53 84.88
N THR A 8 -14.16 -51.75 83.81
CA THR A 8 -13.48 -52.08 82.56
C THR A 8 -12.92 -50.77 82.02
N VAL A 9 -11.62 -50.57 82.19
CA VAL A 9 -10.87 -49.49 81.53
C VAL A 9 -10.74 -49.90 80.07
N GLY A 10 -11.60 -49.34 79.21
CA GLY A 10 -11.52 -49.53 77.77
C GLY A 10 -10.89 -48.31 77.10
N THR A 11 -9.65 -48.42 76.65
CA THR A 11 -9.08 -47.51 75.65
C THR A 11 -9.24 -48.12 74.27
N MET A 12 -10.45 -48.07 73.72
CA MET A 12 -10.63 -48.20 72.26
C MET A 12 -10.30 -46.85 71.64
N SER A 13 -9.00 -46.56 71.50
CA SER A 13 -8.58 -45.51 70.57
C SER A 13 -9.00 -45.98 69.18
N GLU A 14 -9.96 -45.29 68.58
CA GLU A 14 -10.33 -45.49 67.18
C GLU A 14 -9.03 -45.56 66.36
N ARG A 15 -8.85 -46.62 65.57
CA ARG A 15 -7.60 -46.85 64.84
C ARG A 15 -7.37 -45.72 63.84
N PHE A 16 -6.62 -44.71 64.27
CA PHE A 16 -6.25 -43.55 63.48
C PHE A 16 -4.93 -43.81 62.74
N ASP A 17 -5.02 -44.78 61.83
CA ASP A 17 -3.88 -45.29 61.06
C ASP A 17 -4.05 -44.95 59.57
N CYS A 18 -2.93 -44.90 58.84
CA CYS A 18 -2.97 -44.69 57.41
C CYS A 18 -3.66 -45.85 56.70
N HIS A 19 -4.62 -45.55 55.83
CA HIS A 19 -5.35 -46.55 55.05
C HIS A 19 -4.45 -47.48 54.22
N TYR A 20 -3.33 -46.98 53.69
CA TYR A 20 -2.45 -47.75 52.79
C TYR A 20 -1.32 -48.47 53.52
N CYS A 21 -0.54 -47.77 54.34
CA CYS A 21 0.61 -48.37 55.04
C CYS A 21 0.32 -48.86 56.45
N ARG A 22 -0.87 -48.54 57.01
CA ARG A 22 -1.28 -48.85 58.39
C ARG A 22 -0.41 -48.22 59.48
N ASP A 23 0.44 -47.26 59.13
CA ASP A 23 1.23 -46.52 60.12
C ASP A 23 0.31 -45.62 60.97
N PRO A 24 0.56 -45.51 62.29
CA PRO A 24 -0.15 -44.57 63.15
C PRO A 24 0.04 -43.12 62.68
N LEU A 25 -1.07 -42.37 62.59
CA LEU A 25 -1.11 -40.98 62.14
C LEU A 25 -1.10 -39.95 63.28
N HIS A 26 -1.20 -40.42 64.54
CA HIS A 26 -1.14 -39.56 65.72
C HIS A 26 0.11 -38.65 65.68
N GLY A 27 -0.11 -37.34 65.79
CA GLY A 27 0.97 -36.33 65.77
C GLY A 27 1.65 -36.12 64.40
N LYS A 28 1.17 -36.76 63.32
CA LYS A 28 1.71 -36.62 61.96
C LYS A 28 0.73 -35.89 61.05
N LYS A 29 1.25 -35.22 60.01
CA LYS A 29 0.42 -34.70 58.92
C LYS A 29 -0.24 -35.87 58.16
N TYR A 30 -1.52 -35.71 57.87
CA TYR A 30 -2.31 -36.69 57.11
C TYR A 30 -3.28 -35.95 56.18
N VAL A 31 -3.77 -36.67 55.17
CA VAL A 31 -4.79 -36.21 54.23
C VAL A 31 -6.04 -37.06 54.43
N GLN A 32 -7.20 -36.42 54.51
CA GLN A 32 -8.48 -37.11 54.51
C GLN A 32 -9.09 -37.05 53.11
N LYS A 33 -9.34 -38.20 52.50
CA LYS A 33 -9.99 -38.31 51.18
C LYS A 33 -11.06 -39.40 51.25
N GLU A 34 -12.29 -39.06 50.87
CA GLU A 34 -13.44 -39.99 50.89
C GLU A 34 -13.63 -40.71 52.25
N GLY A 35 -13.45 -39.98 53.34
CA GLY A 35 -13.58 -40.52 54.71
C GLY A 35 -12.42 -41.39 55.18
N ARG A 36 -11.36 -41.59 54.38
CA ARG A 36 -10.17 -42.36 54.74
C ARG A 36 -8.98 -41.45 55.05
N HIS A 37 -8.20 -41.81 56.07
CA HIS A 37 -6.99 -41.10 56.48
C HIS A 37 -5.75 -41.69 55.80
N CYS A 38 -4.90 -40.83 55.23
CA CYS A 38 -3.72 -41.24 54.49
C CYS A 38 -2.50 -40.41 54.93
N CYS A 39 -1.36 -41.03 55.19
CA CYS A 39 -0.13 -40.27 55.43
C CYS A 39 0.30 -39.54 54.14
N VAL A 40 1.01 -38.42 54.26
CA VAL A 40 1.42 -37.60 53.10
C VAL A 40 2.17 -38.42 52.05
N LYS A 41 3.06 -39.33 52.47
CA LYS A 41 3.81 -40.22 51.56
C LYS A 41 2.91 -41.14 50.74
N CYS A 42 1.90 -41.74 51.38
CA CYS A 42 0.96 -42.61 50.68
C CYS A 42 0.01 -41.79 49.80
N PHE A 43 -0.36 -40.57 50.21
CA PHE A 43 -1.15 -39.67 49.39
C PHE A 43 -0.41 -39.31 48.10
N GLU A 44 0.84 -38.86 48.20
CA GLU A 44 1.68 -38.52 47.04
C GLU A 44 1.87 -39.70 46.09
N LYS A 45 1.96 -40.93 46.64
CA LYS A 45 2.19 -42.14 45.86
C LYS A 45 0.95 -42.69 45.17
N PHE A 46 -0.20 -42.68 45.84
CA PHE A 46 -1.38 -43.41 45.40
C PHE A 46 -2.58 -42.52 45.04
N CYS A 47 -2.58 -41.26 45.44
CA CYS A 47 -3.77 -40.41 45.38
C CYS A 47 -3.55 -39.04 44.71
N ALA A 48 -2.32 -38.52 44.74
CA ALA A 48 -1.99 -37.21 44.22
C ALA A 48 -2.09 -37.17 42.69
N ASN A 49 -2.66 -36.08 42.16
CA ASN A 49 -2.65 -35.84 40.73
C ASN A 49 -1.22 -35.51 40.26
N THR A 50 -0.90 -35.89 39.02
CA THR A 50 0.41 -35.60 38.44
C THR A 50 0.37 -34.28 37.67
N CYS A 51 1.28 -33.35 37.99
CA CYS A 51 1.39 -32.10 37.28
C CYS A 51 1.81 -32.33 35.82
N ILE A 52 1.07 -31.76 34.86
CA ILE A 52 1.36 -31.95 33.44
C ILE A 52 2.69 -31.33 33.00
N GLU A 53 3.06 -30.18 33.58
CA GLU A 53 4.28 -29.45 33.22
C GLU A 53 5.53 -30.16 33.74
N CYS A 54 5.61 -30.43 35.05
CA CYS A 54 6.83 -30.96 35.67
C CYS A 54 6.82 -32.48 35.91
N LYS A 55 5.71 -33.17 35.64
CA LYS A 55 5.52 -34.62 35.82
C LYS A 55 5.66 -35.14 37.25
N LYS A 56 5.65 -34.25 38.26
CA LYS A 56 5.70 -34.61 39.68
C LYS A 56 4.30 -34.67 40.29
N PRO A 57 4.06 -35.51 41.31
CA PRO A 57 2.81 -35.51 42.06
C PRO A 57 2.61 -34.16 42.76
N ILE A 58 1.38 -33.67 42.77
CA ILE A 58 0.98 -32.43 43.45
C ILE A 58 0.72 -32.80 44.91
N GLY A 59 1.64 -32.39 45.79
CA GLY A 59 1.60 -32.71 47.21
C GLY A 59 0.36 -32.15 47.92
N ALA A 60 0.02 -32.73 49.07
CA ALA A 60 -1.16 -32.33 49.85
C ALA A 60 -1.14 -30.87 50.32
N ASP A 61 0.06 -30.34 50.55
CA ASP A 61 0.28 -28.95 50.98
C ASP A 61 0.42 -27.99 49.78
N ALA A 62 0.36 -28.49 48.53
CA ALA A 62 0.51 -27.68 47.33
C ALA A 62 -0.86 -27.22 46.79
N LYS A 63 -0.91 -25.98 46.31
CA LYS A 63 -2.11 -25.47 45.63
C LYS A 63 -2.23 -26.12 44.25
N GLU A 64 -3.26 -26.93 44.10
CA GLU A 64 -3.60 -27.62 42.85
C GLU A 64 -4.50 -26.73 41.97
N LEU A 65 -4.12 -26.61 40.70
CA LEU A 65 -4.96 -26.03 39.65
C LEU A 65 -5.38 -27.12 38.68
N HIS A 66 -6.65 -27.08 38.25
CA HIS A 66 -7.15 -28.07 37.31
C HIS A 66 -8.03 -27.46 36.21
N PHE A 67 -7.98 -28.06 35.02
CA PHE A 67 -8.83 -27.70 33.88
C PHE A 67 -8.97 -28.88 32.92
N LYS A 68 -10.19 -29.27 32.53
CA LYS A 68 -10.46 -30.40 31.60
C LYS A 68 -9.70 -31.69 31.97
N ASN A 69 -9.77 -32.11 33.22
CA ASN A 69 -9.09 -33.31 33.75
C ASN A 69 -7.55 -33.28 33.64
N ARG A 70 -6.97 -32.10 33.82
CA ARG A 70 -5.53 -31.84 33.78
C ARG A 70 -5.14 -31.05 35.00
N TYR A 71 -3.95 -31.30 35.52
CA TYR A 71 -3.53 -30.78 36.83
C TYR A 71 -2.18 -30.09 36.75
N TRP A 72 -2.02 -29.00 37.48
CA TRP A 72 -0.78 -28.23 37.58
C TRP A 72 -0.54 -27.76 39.01
N HIS A 73 0.73 -27.64 39.39
CA HIS A 73 1.09 -26.76 40.49
C HIS A 73 0.78 -25.31 40.11
N ASP A 74 0.46 -24.47 41.08
CA ASP A 74 0.29 -23.02 40.91
C ASP A 74 1.46 -22.39 40.13
N ASN A 75 2.71 -22.67 40.53
CA ASN A 75 3.93 -22.19 39.86
C ASN A 75 4.19 -22.84 38.48
N CYS A 76 3.55 -23.96 38.18
CA CYS A 76 3.67 -24.65 36.90
C CYS A 76 2.61 -24.20 35.90
N PHE A 77 1.58 -23.46 36.33
CA PHE A 77 0.52 -22.96 35.47
C PHE A 77 0.89 -21.61 34.87
N ARG A 78 1.78 -21.65 33.88
CA ARG A 78 2.42 -20.48 33.26
C ARG A 78 2.36 -20.54 31.75
N CYS A 79 2.30 -19.38 31.10
CA CYS A 79 2.29 -19.29 29.64
C CYS A 79 3.54 -19.94 29.02
N PHE A 80 3.36 -20.81 28.03
CA PHE A 80 4.46 -21.52 27.36
C PHE A 80 5.49 -20.59 26.70
N LYS A 81 5.08 -19.39 26.28
CA LYS A 81 5.95 -18.44 25.56
C LYS A 81 6.61 -17.40 26.48
N CYS A 82 5.83 -16.77 27.36
CA CYS A 82 6.32 -15.68 28.21
C CYS A 82 6.56 -16.08 29.67
N TYR A 83 6.23 -17.31 30.05
CA TYR A 83 6.40 -17.87 31.39
C TYR A 83 5.66 -17.13 32.53
N THR A 84 4.81 -16.16 32.20
CA THR A 84 3.94 -15.47 33.16
C THR A 84 2.93 -16.45 33.76
N SER A 85 2.71 -16.35 35.07
CA SER A 85 1.66 -17.08 35.78
C SER A 85 0.30 -16.80 35.15
N LEU A 86 -0.51 -17.85 34.96
CA LEU A 86 -1.86 -17.77 34.39
C LEU A 86 -2.94 -18.03 35.43
N VAL A 87 -2.57 -18.04 36.71
CA VAL A 87 -3.51 -18.28 37.80
C VAL A 87 -4.52 -17.15 37.85
N ASN A 88 -5.81 -17.49 37.74
CA ASN A 88 -6.94 -16.56 37.62
C ASN A 88 -6.95 -15.67 36.36
N GLU A 89 -6.06 -15.93 35.40
CA GLU A 89 -6.00 -15.19 34.14
C GLU A 89 -6.65 -15.98 32.99
N PRO A 90 -7.27 -15.31 32.00
CA PRO A 90 -7.73 -15.97 30.78
C PRO A 90 -6.58 -16.66 30.03
N PHE A 91 -6.82 -17.89 29.58
CA PHE A 91 -5.80 -18.70 28.90
C PHE A 91 -6.38 -19.53 27.75
N MET A 92 -5.49 -19.95 26.85
CA MET A 92 -5.77 -20.88 25.75
C MET A 92 -4.97 -22.17 25.94
N LEU A 93 -5.67 -23.31 25.96
CA LEU A 93 -5.03 -24.62 25.94
C LEU A 93 -4.85 -25.06 24.48
N LYS A 94 -3.61 -25.13 24.02
CA LYS A 94 -3.25 -25.59 22.66
C LYS A 94 -2.87 -27.07 22.64
N GLU A 95 -2.62 -27.60 21.45
CA GLU A 95 -2.09 -28.95 21.23
C GLU A 95 -0.85 -29.20 22.11
N ASN A 96 -0.67 -30.45 22.56
CA ASN A 96 0.38 -30.88 23.49
C ASN A 96 0.26 -30.33 24.93
N ASN A 97 -0.92 -29.90 25.36
CA ASN A 97 -1.21 -29.44 26.72
C ASN A 97 -0.49 -28.15 27.12
N LYS A 98 -0.02 -27.38 26.13
CA LYS A 98 0.61 -26.09 26.35
C LYS A 98 -0.45 -25.04 26.63
N VAL A 99 -0.30 -24.33 27.75
CA VAL A 99 -1.18 -23.20 28.11
C VAL A 99 -0.54 -21.89 27.67
N TRP A 100 -1.32 -21.00 27.08
CA TRP A 100 -0.88 -19.73 26.51
C TRP A 100 -1.72 -18.60 27.08
N CYS A 101 -1.10 -17.47 27.42
CA CYS A 101 -1.86 -16.25 27.70
C CYS A 101 -2.53 -15.74 26.41
N SER A 102 -3.62 -14.99 26.54
CA SER A 102 -4.34 -14.40 25.40
C SER A 102 -3.41 -13.64 24.46
N SER A 103 -2.50 -12.81 24.99
CA SER A 103 -1.55 -12.02 24.18
C SER A 103 -0.56 -12.88 23.40
N CYS A 104 0.00 -13.93 24.02
CA CYS A 104 0.93 -14.82 23.33
C CYS A 104 0.23 -15.71 22.31
N SER A 105 -1.01 -16.13 22.61
CA SER A 105 -1.83 -16.93 21.70
C SER A 105 -2.20 -16.16 20.43
N SER A 106 -2.61 -14.89 20.56
CA SER A 106 -3.00 -14.04 19.42
C SER A 106 -1.83 -13.58 18.56
N THR A 107 -0.61 -13.59 19.11
CA THR A 107 0.60 -13.19 18.36
C THR A 107 1.29 -14.38 17.68
N GLU A 108 0.91 -15.61 18.00
CA GLU A 108 1.47 -16.81 17.37
C GLU A 108 0.88 -16.97 15.96
N GLY A 109 1.72 -16.84 14.93
CA GLY A 109 1.29 -16.90 13.53
C GLY A 109 0.73 -15.59 12.96
N ALA A 110 0.66 -14.53 13.77
CA ALA A 110 0.23 -13.21 13.31
C ALA A 110 1.25 -12.58 12.35
N ASN A 111 0.74 -11.90 11.32
CA ASN A 111 1.56 -11.09 10.43
C ASN A 111 2.27 -9.98 11.20
N LYS A 112 3.53 -9.70 10.86
CA LYS A 112 4.30 -8.63 11.51
C LYS A 112 4.23 -7.35 10.67
N CYS A 113 3.99 -6.23 11.32
CA CYS A 113 4.08 -4.92 10.72
C CYS A 113 5.51 -4.64 10.27
N LYS A 114 5.74 -4.36 8.99
CA LYS A 114 7.08 -4.06 8.46
C LYS A 114 7.62 -2.70 8.95
N GLY A 115 6.76 -1.81 9.44
CA GLY A 115 7.16 -0.51 10.00
C GLY A 115 7.64 -0.56 11.45
N CYS A 116 6.91 -1.24 12.34
CA CYS A 116 7.22 -1.27 13.78
C CYS A 116 7.62 -2.66 14.31
N PHE A 117 7.61 -3.69 13.45
CA PHE A 117 7.92 -5.09 13.75
C PHE A 117 7.00 -5.79 14.77
N LYS A 118 5.96 -5.11 15.26
CA LYS A 118 4.94 -5.68 16.14
C LYS A 118 3.95 -6.54 15.33
N ALA A 119 3.36 -7.53 15.99
CA ALA A 119 2.29 -8.33 15.39
C ALA A 119 1.07 -7.46 15.07
N ILE A 120 0.41 -7.77 13.95
CA ILE A 120 -0.90 -7.25 13.57
C ILE A 120 -1.91 -8.27 14.07
N ILE A 121 -2.68 -7.88 15.08
CA ILE A 121 -3.64 -8.77 15.74
C ILE A 121 -5.06 -8.54 15.23
N ALA A 122 -5.98 -9.45 15.57
CA ALA A 122 -7.38 -9.30 15.22
C ALA A 122 -7.94 -7.99 15.79
N GLY A 123 -8.54 -7.17 14.93
CA GLY A 123 -9.04 -5.83 15.27
C GLY A 123 -8.15 -4.67 14.80
N ASP A 124 -6.87 -4.92 14.49
CA ASP A 124 -5.97 -3.88 13.99
C ASP A 124 -6.35 -3.43 12.56
N GLN A 125 -6.43 -2.11 12.35
CA GLN A 125 -6.45 -1.56 10.99
C GLN A 125 -5.07 -1.71 10.35
N ASN A 126 -5.01 -2.43 9.23
CA ASN A 126 -3.77 -2.69 8.52
C ASN A 126 -3.87 -2.38 7.02
N VAL A 127 -2.71 -2.22 6.41
CA VAL A 127 -2.52 -2.04 4.98
C VAL A 127 -1.67 -3.20 4.49
N GLU A 128 -2.12 -3.86 3.41
CA GLU A 128 -1.38 -4.92 2.76
C GLU A 128 -0.81 -4.41 1.42
N TYR A 129 0.48 -4.67 1.19
CA TYR A 129 1.13 -4.42 -0.09
C TYR A 129 2.25 -5.44 -0.33
N LYS A 130 2.26 -6.11 -1.49
CA LYS A 130 3.25 -7.14 -1.85
C LYS A 130 3.47 -8.20 -0.75
N LYS A 131 2.39 -8.74 -0.17
CA LYS A 131 2.41 -9.74 0.93
C LYS A 131 3.11 -9.26 2.22
N SER A 132 3.42 -7.98 2.32
CA SER A 132 3.87 -7.33 3.53
C SER A 132 2.70 -6.59 4.16
N PHE A 133 2.74 -6.45 5.48
CA PHE A 133 1.66 -5.85 6.24
C PHE A 133 2.21 -4.70 7.07
N TRP A 134 1.39 -3.66 7.25
CA TRP A 134 1.69 -2.53 8.12
C TRP A 134 0.45 -2.19 8.92
N HIS A 135 0.61 -1.78 10.18
CA HIS A 135 -0.43 -0.99 10.83
C HIS A 135 -0.72 0.26 9.97
N LYS A 136 -1.98 0.69 9.91
CA LYS A 136 -2.38 1.88 9.13
C LYS A 136 -1.52 3.10 9.45
N GLU A 137 -1.21 3.30 10.74
CA GLU A 137 -0.34 4.38 11.24
C GLU A 137 1.14 4.19 10.93
N CYS A 138 1.59 2.96 10.72
CA CYS A 138 2.97 2.64 10.34
C CYS A 138 3.20 2.73 8.83
N PHE A 139 2.13 2.78 8.03
CA PHE A 139 2.23 2.94 6.57
C PHE A 139 2.44 4.42 6.21
N THR A 140 3.70 4.84 6.25
CA THR A 140 4.12 6.25 6.15
C THR A 140 4.96 6.52 4.89
N CYS A 141 4.96 7.76 4.45
CA CYS A 141 5.82 8.23 3.36
C CYS A 141 7.30 8.19 3.77
N SER A 142 8.17 7.57 2.97
CA SER A 142 9.62 7.51 3.18
C SER A 142 10.25 8.91 3.28
N GLN A 143 9.69 9.91 2.59
CA GLN A 143 10.19 11.30 2.56
C GLN A 143 9.69 12.15 3.73
N CYS A 144 8.38 12.38 3.83
CA CYS A 144 7.81 13.33 4.81
C CYS A 144 7.37 12.66 6.13
N LYS A 145 7.44 11.33 6.21
CA LYS A 145 7.00 10.51 7.36
C LYS A 145 5.52 10.63 7.73
N GLN A 146 4.71 11.36 6.95
CA GLN A 146 3.27 11.40 7.14
C GLN A 146 2.63 10.05 6.87
N VAL A 147 1.61 9.71 7.65
CA VAL A 147 0.79 8.51 7.49
C VAL A 147 0.02 8.60 6.18
N ILE A 148 0.20 7.61 5.32
CA ILE A 148 -0.57 7.43 4.09
C ILE A 148 -1.83 6.63 4.40
N GLY A 149 -1.72 5.60 5.25
CA GLY A 149 -2.83 4.71 5.59
C GLY A 149 -3.44 4.06 4.35
N THR A 150 -4.74 4.28 4.12
CA THR A 150 -5.48 3.76 2.96
C THR A 150 -5.47 4.71 1.75
N GLY A 151 -4.74 5.82 1.82
CA GLY A 151 -4.62 6.78 0.73
C GLY A 151 -3.76 6.25 -0.43
N SER A 152 -3.81 6.94 -1.57
CA SER A 152 -2.99 6.63 -2.74
C SER A 152 -1.49 6.82 -2.44
N PHE A 153 -0.66 5.92 -2.98
CA PHE A 153 0.78 5.94 -2.80
C PHE A 153 1.53 5.49 -4.05
N PHE A 154 2.83 5.80 -4.09
CA PHE A 154 3.72 5.43 -5.19
C PHE A 154 4.95 4.67 -4.66
N PRO A 155 5.10 3.38 -4.98
CA PRO A 155 6.27 2.60 -4.61
C PRO A 155 7.46 2.87 -5.55
N LYS A 156 8.66 3.03 -4.99
CA LYS A 156 9.93 3.17 -5.73
C LYS A 156 11.00 2.31 -5.05
N GLY A 157 11.22 1.11 -5.58
CA GLY A 157 12.04 0.10 -4.90
C GLY A 157 11.37 -0.34 -3.59
N ASP A 158 12.09 -0.18 -2.48
CA ASP A 158 11.58 -0.45 -1.13
C ASP A 158 10.92 0.77 -0.46
N ASP A 159 11.07 1.96 -1.05
CA ASP A 159 10.47 3.18 -0.53
C ASP A 159 9.03 3.37 -1.00
N ILE A 160 8.23 3.98 -0.13
CA ILE A 160 6.83 4.32 -0.39
C ILE A 160 6.66 5.83 -0.25
N TYR A 161 6.13 6.48 -1.28
CA TYR A 161 5.94 7.93 -1.28
C TYR A 161 4.45 8.26 -1.29
N CYS A 162 4.05 9.28 -0.51
CA CYS A 162 2.73 9.89 -0.69
C CYS A 162 2.67 10.62 -2.04
N VAL A 163 1.46 10.89 -2.54
CA VAL A 163 1.24 11.55 -3.84
C VAL A 163 2.07 12.82 -3.97
N SER A 164 1.98 13.73 -3.00
CA SER A 164 2.69 15.01 -3.01
C SER A 164 4.22 14.85 -3.05
N CYS A 165 4.79 13.96 -2.23
CA CYS A 165 6.23 13.73 -2.24
C CYS A 165 6.70 13.04 -3.52
N HIS A 166 5.90 12.12 -4.07
CA HIS A 166 6.22 11.47 -5.33
C HIS A 166 6.21 12.49 -6.48
N GLU A 167 5.16 13.32 -6.58
CA GLU A 167 5.07 14.38 -7.57
C GLU A 167 6.21 15.37 -7.43
N HIS A 168 6.55 15.82 -6.21
CA HIS A 168 7.65 16.77 -6.04
C HIS A 168 9.03 16.16 -6.39
N LYS A 169 9.29 14.91 -6.00
CA LYS A 169 10.60 14.26 -6.18
C LYS A 169 10.82 13.71 -7.60
N PHE A 170 9.75 13.29 -8.25
CA PHE A 170 9.79 12.61 -9.56
C PHE A 170 9.00 13.35 -10.64
N ALA A 171 8.58 14.61 -10.40
CA ALA A 171 7.95 15.43 -11.41
C ALA A 171 8.86 15.57 -12.62
N LYS A 172 8.25 15.41 -13.80
CA LYS A 172 8.89 15.80 -15.05
C LYS A 172 9.02 17.32 -15.09
N LEU A 173 10.13 17.83 -15.61
CA LEU A 173 10.34 19.27 -15.77
C LEU A 173 9.77 19.73 -17.10
N CYS A 174 9.00 20.82 -17.09
CA CYS A 174 8.46 21.42 -18.28
C CYS A 174 9.57 21.89 -19.23
N PHE A 175 9.47 21.51 -20.50
CA PHE A 175 10.49 21.83 -21.50
C PHE A 175 10.69 23.35 -21.68
N LYS A 176 9.61 24.14 -21.58
CA LYS A 176 9.65 25.61 -21.70
C LYS A 176 10.25 26.29 -20.48
N CYS A 177 9.64 26.12 -19.32
CA CYS A 177 9.94 26.91 -18.12
C CYS A 177 10.89 26.21 -17.15
N LYS A 178 11.26 24.94 -17.42
CA LYS A 178 12.11 24.09 -16.59
C LYS A 178 11.61 23.84 -15.16
N LYS A 179 10.36 24.18 -14.85
CA LYS A 179 9.72 23.90 -13.55
C LYS A 179 9.01 22.55 -13.54
N ALA A 180 8.90 21.94 -12.37
CA ALA A 180 8.19 20.68 -12.15
C ALA A 180 6.73 20.75 -12.63
N ILE A 181 6.29 19.71 -13.32
CA ILE A 181 4.89 19.48 -13.69
C ILE A 181 4.29 18.58 -12.61
N THR A 182 3.60 19.20 -11.66
CA THR A 182 2.93 18.51 -10.55
C THR A 182 1.49 18.09 -10.88
N SER A 183 0.87 18.71 -11.89
CA SER A 183 -0.51 18.43 -12.31
C SER A 183 -0.71 18.90 -13.76
N GLY A 184 -1.61 18.24 -14.50
CA GLY A 184 -2.18 18.78 -15.74
C GLY A 184 -1.19 19.03 -16.89
N GLY A 185 -0.15 18.20 -17.00
CA GLY A 185 0.84 18.30 -18.07
C GLY A 185 0.38 17.69 -19.39
N ILE A 186 1.00 18.13 -20.48
CA ILE A 186 0.86 17.51 -21.80
C ILE A 186 2.23 17.02 -22.28
N THR A 187 2.23 16.09 -23.23
CA THR A 187 3.45 15.61 -23.89
C THR A 187 3.40 15.95 -25.37
N TYR A 188 4.46 16.59 -25.88
CA TYR A 188 4.64 16.89 -27.31
C TYR A 188 6.07 16.55 -27.70
N GLN A 189 6.23 15.76 -28.77
CA GLN A 189 7.52 15.21 -29.21
C GLN A 189 8.32 14.58 -28.07
N GLU A 190 7.65 13.76 -27.25
CA GLU A 190 8.20 13.10 -26.05
C GLU A 190 8.68 14.06 -24.94
N GLN A 191 8.59 15.37 -25.16
CA GLN A 191 8.93 16.39 -24.17
C GLN A 191 7.68 16.75 -23.34
N PRO A 192 7.81 16.85 -22.01
CA PRO A 192 6.69 17.21 -21.13
C PRO A 192 6.58 18.74 -21.01
N TRP A 193 5.35 19.25 -21.02
CA TRP A 193 5.05 20.68 -20.91
C TRP A 193 3.91 20.91 -19.92
N HIS A 194 3.92 22.06 -19.24
CA HIS A 194 2.69 22.59 -18.64
C HIS A 194 1.69 22.93 -19.75
N SER A 195 0.41 22.71 -19.50
CA SER A 195 -0.66 23.12 -20.42
C SER A 195 -0.62 24.63 -20.71
N GLU A 196 -0.24 25.43 -19.71
CA GLU A 196 -0.08 26.90 -19.80
C GLU A 196 1.21 27.31 -20.53
N CYS A 197 2.21 26.43 -20.59
CA CYS A 197 3.44 26.69 -21.33
C CYS A 197 3.29 26.38 -22.82
N PHE A 198 2.44 25.41 -23.18
CA PHE A 198 2.20 24.99 -24.55
C PHE A 198 0.96 25.68 -25.15
N VAL A 199 1.16 26.95 -25.47
CA VAL A 199 0.12 27.88 -25.93
C VAL A 199 0.51 28.49 -27.27
N CYS A 200 -0.48 28.99 -28.00
CA CYS A 200 -0.27 29.75 -29.23
C CYS A 200 0.47 31.06 -28.94
N THR A 201 1.57 31.35 -29.62
CA THR A 201 2.31 32.62 -29.49
C THR A 201 1.47 33.83 -29.88
N GLY A 202 0.53 33.68 -30.81
CA GLY A 202 -0.32 34.79 -31.28
C GLY A 202 -1.52 35.12 -30.39
N CYS A 203 -2.08 34.17 -29.63
CA CYS A 203 -3.28 34.41 -28.83
C CYS A 203 -3.25 33.84 -27.40
N SER A 204 -2.13 33.23 -27.00
CA SER A 204 -1.92 32.61 -25.69
C SER A 204 -2.91 31.51 -25.28
N LYS A 205 -3.78 31.07 -26.20
CA LYS A 205 -4.70 29.95 -25.96
C LYS A 205 -3.94 28.61 -26.01
N GLN A 206 -4.34 27.68 -25.16
CA GLN A 206 -3.81 26.31 -25.15
C GLN A 206 -4.05 25.62 -26.49
N ILE A 207 -2.99 25.02 -27.03
CA ILE A 207 -2.97 24.32 -28.33
C ILE A 207 -2.79 22.80 -28.19
N GLY A 208 -2.57 22.30 -26.96
CA GLY A 208 -2.58 20.87 -26.68
C GLY A 208 -3.90 20.21 -27.14
N GLY A 209 -3.80 19.11 -27.87
CA GLY A 209 -4.95 18.38 -28.44
C GLY A 209 -5.66 19.09 -29.61
N LYS A 210 -5.15 20.24 -30.09
CA LYS A 210 -5.71 20.98 -31.22
C LYS A 210 -4.75 20.95 -32.42
N ARG A 211 -5.23 21.39 -33.59
CA ARG A 211 -4.38 21.61 -34.76
C ARG A 211 -3.55 22.89 -34.57
N PHE A 212 -2.24 22.81 -34.80
CA PHE A 212 -1.30 23.92 -34.74
C PHE A 212 -0.13 23.68 -35.70
N THR A 213 0.71 24.69 -35.90
CA THR A 213 2.00 24.57 -36.60
C THR A 213 3.12 25.14 -35.76
N ALA A 214 4.33 24.60 -35.93
CA ALA A 214 5.56 25.17 -35.41
C ALA A 214 6.28 25.97 -36.50
N VAL A 215 6.78 27.15 -36.17
CA VAL A 215 7.56 28.04 -37.05
C VAL A 215 8.65 28.66 -36.18
N GLU A 216 9.93 28.41 -36.51
CA GLU A 216 11.08 28.96 -35.77
C GLU A 216 10.95 28.79 -34.24
N ASP A 217 10.65 27.56 -33.81
CA ASP A 217 10.43 27.18 -32.40
C ASP A 217 9.24 27.88 -31.68
N GLN A 218 8.44 28.65 -32.41
CA GLN A 218 7.18 29.22 -31.94
C GLN A 218 6.00 28.39 -32.42
N TYR A 219 4.94 28.34 -31.61
CA TYR A 219 3.77 27.51 -31.89
C TYR A 219 2.55 28.39 -32.16
N TYR A 220 1.85 28.16 -33.26
CA TYR A 220 0.69 28.96 -33.66
C TYR A 220 -0.52 28.06 -33.89
N CYS A 221 -1.67 28.44 -33.32
CA CYS A 221 -2.93 27.84 -33.74
C CYS A 221 -3.20 28.16 -35.22
N VAL A 222 -4.05 27.36 -35.87
CA VAL A 222 -4.36 27.50 -37.31
C VAL A 222 -4.79 28.93 -37.66
N ASP A 223 -5.62 29.56 -36.83
CA ASP A 223 -6.14 30.91 -37.09
C ASP A 223 -5.07 31.98 -36.97
N CYS A 224 -4.27 31.96 -35.89
CA CYS A 224 -3.17 32.90 -35.72
C CYS A 224 -2.11 32.72 -36.81
N TYR A 225 -1.81 31.48 -37.20
CA TYR A 225 -0.88 31.22 -38.29
C TYR A 225 -1.38 31.83 -39.61
N LYS A 226 -2.64 31.56 -39.98
CA LYS A 226 -3.27 32.12 -41.19
C LYS A 226 -3.24 33.65 -41.22
N THR A 227 -3.48 34.28 -40.08
CA THR A 227 -3.64 35.73 -40.00
C THR A 227 -2.30 36.47 -39.93
N PHE A 228 -1.34 35.97 -39.15
CA PHE A 228 -0.15 36.74 -38.78
C PHE A 228 1.16 36.19 -39.34
N VAL A 229 1.21 34.93 -39.80
CA VAL A 229 2.48 34.26 -40.13
C VAL A 229 2.51 33.74 -41.57
N ALA A 230 1.40 33.18 -42.06
CA ALA A 230 1.33 32.55 -43.37
C ALA A 230 1.54 33.58 -44.50
N LYS A 231 2.38 33.23 -45.47
CA LYS A 231 2.52 34.00 -46.71
C LYS A 231 1.18 34.07 -47.44
N LYS A 232 0.85 35.22 -48.01
CA LYS A 232 -0.37 35.39 -48.82
C LYS A 232 -0.10 35.03 -50.27
N CYS A 233 -1.03 34.30 -50.89
CA CYS A 233 -0.97 33.97 -52.30
C CYS A 233 -1.10 35.23 -53.15
N ALA A 234 -0.16 35.51 -54.04
CA ALA A 234 -0.22 36.68 -54.90
C ALA A 234 -1.43 36.64 -55.86
N GLY A 235 -1.90 35.44 -56.25
CA GLY A 235 -3.06 35.26 -57.13
C GLY A 235 -4.42 35.43 -56.45
N CYS A 236 -4.68 34.78 -55.32
CA CYS A 236 -6.00 34.84 -54.65
C CYS A 236 -6.03 35.66 -53.35
N LYS A 237 -4.88 36.18 -52.91
CA LYS A 237 -4.66 36.93 -51.65
C LYS A 237 -4.95 36.16 -50.36
N ASN A 238 -5.41 34.91 -50.44
CA ASN A 238 -5.62 34.04 -49.29
C ASN A 238 -4.29 33.50 -48.73
N PRO A 239 -4.21 33.20 -47.42
CA PRO A 239 -3.05 32.56 -46.81
C PRO A 239 -2.70 31.21 -47.45
N ILE A 240 -1.41 31.00 -47.70
CA ILE A 240 -0.86 29.71 -48.12
C ILE A 240 -0.55 28.92 -46.86
N THR A 241 -1.29 27.84 -46.61
CA THR A 241 -1.13 27.02 -45.40
C THR A 241 -1.13 25.54 -45.75
N GLY A 242 -0.35 24.74 -45.03
CA GLY A 242 -0.36 23.27 -45.15
C GLY A 242 -1.63 22.59 -44.62
N PHE A 243 -2.64 23.35 -44.20
CA PHE A 243 -3.89 22.82 -43.63
C PHE A 243 -5.07 22.81 -44.61
N GLY A 244 -4.93 23.39 -45.81
CA GLY A 244 -5.99 23.56 -46.81
C GLY A 244 -5.74 22.79 -48.11
N ARG A 245 -6.53 23.09 -49.16
CA ARG A 245 -6.23 22.62 -50.53
C ARG A 245 -4.97 23.33 -51.04
N GLY A 246 -4.04 22.57 -51.63
CA GLY A 246 -2.77 23.08 -52.15
C GLY A 246 -1.69 23.22 -51.07
N SER A 247 -1.04 22.11 -50.72
CA SER A 247 0.12 22.08 -49.81
C SER A 247 1.43 22.54 -50.48
N THR A 248 1.44 22.59 -51.81
CA THR A 248 2.60 22.96 -52.62
C THR A 248 2.60 24.44 -52.95
N VAL A 249 3.74 25.09 -52.69
CA VAL A 249 3.95 26.52 -52.89
C VAL A 249 4.83 26.74 -54.11
N VAL A 250 4.37 27.57 -55.05
CA VAL A 250 5.22 28.08 -56.13
C VAL A 250 5.75 29.45 -55.69
N SER A 251 7.06 29.67 -55.75
CA SER A 251 7.68 30.95 -55.40
C SER A 251 8.47 31.52 -56.57
N HIS A 252 8.30 32.82 -56.84
CA HIS A 252 9.01 33.56 -57.90
C HIS A 252 9.08 35.04 -57.52
N GLU A 253 10.25 35.66 -57.69
CA GLU A 253 10.52 37.08 -57.38
C GLU A 253 9.96 37.55 -56.02
N GLY A 254 10.16 36.75 -54.97
CA GLY A 254 9.69 37.08 -53.62
C GLY A 254 8.18 36.89 -53.38
N GLN A 255 7.40 36.61 -54.42
CA GLN A 255 5.99 36.28 -54.32
C GLN A 255 5.78 34.76 -54.22
N SER A 256 4.64 34.38 -53.65
CA SER A 256 4.25 32.98 -53.47
C SER A 256 2.82 32.78 -53.95
N TRP A 257 2.54 31.62 -54.54
CA TRP A 257 1.23 31.19 -55.00
C TRP A 257 0.92 29.79 -54.50
N HIS A 258 -0.37 29.49 -54.31
CA HIS A 258 -0.81 28.10 -54.36
C HIS A 258 -0.50 27.54 -55.76
N ASP A 259 -0.16 26.26 -55.84
CA ASP A 259 0.03 25.53 -57.10
C ASP A 259 -1.13 25.75 -58.10
N TYR A 260 -2.37 25.66 -57.64
CA TYR A 260 -3.57 25.88 -58.47
C TYR A 260 -3.85 27.37 -58.77
N CYS A 261 -3.24 28.29 -58.03
CA CYS A 261 -3.27 29.72 -58.32
C CYS A 261 -2.17 30.15 -59.29
N PHE A 262 -1.15 29.32 -59.51
CA PHE A 262 -0.06 29.59 -60.43
C PHE A 262 -0.47 29.23 -61.87
N LYS A 263 -1.31 30.09 -62.46
CA LYS A 263 -1.93 29.90 -63.78
C LYS A 263 -1.90 31.18 -64.59
N CYS A 264 -1.98 31.06 -65.90
CA CYS A 264 -2.01 32.22 -66.79
C CYS A 264 -3.25 33.08 -66.52
N THR A 265 -3.06 34.39 -66.34
CA THR A 265 -4.15 35.35 -66.10
C THR A 265 -5.19 35.35 -67.22
N LYS A 266 -4.78 35.07 -68.47
CA LYS A 266 -5.64 35.14 -69.65
C LYS A 266 -6.41 33.85 -69.94
N CYS A 267 -5.74 32.70 -69.96
CA CYS A 267 -6.34 31.42 -70.36
C CYS A 267 -6.56 30.45 -69.19
N SER A 268 -6.20 30.83 -67.96
CA SER A 268 -6.29 29.99 -66.75
C SER A 268 -5.52 28.66 -66.80
N ARG A 269 -4.66 28.46 -67.79
CA ARG A 269 -3.83 27.25 -67.90
C ARG A 269 -2.83 27.19 -66.74
N PRO A 270 -2.69 26.05 -66.03
CA PRO A 270 -1.67 25.89 -65.00
C PRO A 270 -0.26 26.12 -65.58
N LEU A 271 0.55 26.89 -64.87
CA LEU A 271 1.91 27.26 -65.27
C LEU A 271 2.99 26.56 -64.45
N ALA A 272 2.60 25.75 -63.47
CA ALA A 272 3.54 24.95 -62.69
C ALA A 272 4.38 24.08 -63.65
N ASN A 273 5.71 24.19 -63.56
CA ASN A 273 6.68 23.51 -64.43
C ASN A 273 6.59 23.85 -65.93
N ARG A 274 6.06 25.03 -66.30
CA ARG A 274 6.01 25.50 -67.69
C ARG A 274 6.70 26.85 -67.86
N ARG A 275 7.07 27.19 -69.09
CA ARG A 275 7.55 28.54 -69.43
C ARG A 275 6.44 29.56 -69.21
N PHE A 276 6.76 30.63 -68.51
CA PHE A 276 5.86 31.74 -68.23
C PHE A 276 6.62 33.06 -68.34
N VAL A 277 5.86 34.13 -68.46
CA VAL A 277 6.36 35.51 -68.41
C VAL A 277 5.62 36.23 -67.29
N TYR A 278 6.39 36.91 -66.45
CA TYR A 278 5.89 37.73 -65.36
C TYR A 278 6.01 39.21 -65.75
N HIS A 279 4.89 39.93 -65.80
CA HIS A 279 4.84 41.33 -66.24
C HIS A 279 3.70 42.06 -65.52
N ASN A 280 3.97 43.26 -64.98
CA ASN A 280 3.01 44.07 -64.22
C ASN A 280 2.27 43.29 -63.12
N GLU A 281 3.01 42.53 -62.30
CA GLU A 281 2.46 41.69 -61.23
C GLU A 281 1.51 40.57 -61.68
N GLN A 282 1.49 40.25 -62.98
CA GLN A 282 0.65 39.22 -63.56
C GLN A 282 1.49 38.17 -64.29
N ILE A 283 0.99 36.93 -64.34
CA ILE A 283 1.71 35.78 -64.90
C ILE A 283 0.95 35.28 -66.13
N TYR A 284 1.67 35.02 -67.22
CA TYR A 284 1.08 34.55 -68.47
C TYR A 284 1.83 33.33 -69.03
N CYS A 285 1.12 32.48 -69.80
CA CYS A 285 1.76 31.42 -70.57
C CYS A 285 2.45 31.99 -71.81
N ALA A 286 3.47 31.30 -72.31
CA ALA A 286 4.15 31.67 -73.55
C ALA A 286 3.22 31.76 -74.77
N ASP A 287 2.13 30.98 -74.78
CA ASP A 287 1.16 30.93 -75.89
C ASP A 287 0.17 32.12 -75.89
N CYS A 288 0.08 32.88 -74.79
CA CYS A 288 -0.85 34.00 -74.71
C CYS A 288 -0.15 35.26 -75.21
N PRO A 289 -0.69 35.97 -76.22
CA PRO A 289 -0.05 37.18 -76.73
C PRO A 289 -0.06 38.25 -75.64
N HIS A 290 1.15 38.58 -75.20
CA HIS A 290 1.45 39.76 -74.41
C HIS A 290 1.30 40.98 -75.33
N ARG A 291 0.22 41.73 -75.18
CA ARG A 291 0.30 43.15 -75.58
C ARG A 291 1.10 43.81 -74.45
N LEU A 292 2.41 43.87 -74.67
CA LEU A 292 3.35 44.68 -73.89
C LEU A 292 2.88 46.14 -73.91
#